data_AF-A0A947YTC8-F1
#
_entry.id   AF-A0A947YTC8-F1
#
_cell.length_a   1.000
_cell.length_b   1.000
_cell.length_c   1.000
_cell.angle_alpha   90.00
_cell.angle_beta   90.00
_cell.angle_gamma   90.00
#
_symmetry.space_group_name_H-M   'P 1'
#
loop_
_entity.id
_entity.type
_entity.pdbx_description
1 polymer ?
#
loop_
_entity_poly.entity_id
_entity_poly.type
_entity_poly.pdbx_seq_one_letter_code
_entity_poly.pdbx_strand_id
1 'polypeptide(L)'
;MKRHQWRLVGLVIFLFCTVVVSLPLAQEDLTRLVKRLKPSVVAILTYDKELKTLGQGSGFFISKKGDLITNYHVLEGASSAEIKTADGKLYPIKKVLAEDKEADLVRVLVEVSEDAAHPLSVSSSIPEVGEQVLVIGNPLGLEQTVSDGIVSAVREIPTFGKIIQVTAPISPGSSGSPVINMIRREYRENATKRFTRTLL
;
A
#
# COMPACT_ATOMS: atom_id res chain seq x y z
N MET A 1 -71.18 -14.90 15.61
CA MET A 1 -70.02 -14.86 16.53
C MET A 1 -68.73 -14.76 15.71
N LYS A 2 -68.24 -13.53 15.49
CA LYS A 2 -67.04 -13.22 14.69
C LYS A 2 -65.92 -12.75 15.62
N ARG A 3 -65.07 -13.66 16.08
CA ARG A 3 -63.85 -13.34 16.84
C ARG A 3 -62.80 -14.40 16.55
N HIS A 4 -62.10 -14.34 15.41
CA HIS A 4 -60.86 -15.12 15.22
C HIS A 4 -59.93 -14.73 14.07
N GLN A 5 -60.04 -13.55 13.45
CA GLN A 5 -59.17 -13.19 12.30
C GLN A 5 -58.08 -12.12 12.57
N TRP A 6 -57.85 -11.71 13.83
CA TRP A 6 -56.93 -10.60 14.14
C TRP A 6 -55.63 -11.04 14.84
N ARG A 7 -55.30 -12.33 14.88
CA ARG A 7 -54.07 -12.82 15.54
C ARG A 7 -52.93 -13.20 14.59
N LEU A 8 -53.15 -13.28 13.28
CA LEU A 8 -52.10 -13.67 12.33
C LEU A 8 -51.39 -12.51 11.63
N VAL A 9 -51.92 -11.28 11.68
CA VAL A 9 -51.33 -10.13 10.97
C VAL A 9 -50.21 -9.46 11.77
N GLY A 10 -50.18 -9.63 13.10
CA GLY A 10 -49.15 -9.04 13.97
C GLY A 10 -47.82 -9.79 14.01
N LEU A 11 -47.76 -11.06 13.59
CA LEU A 11 -46.55 -11.88 13.71
C LEU A 11 -45.63 -11.77 12.49
N VAL A 12 -46.18 -11.44 11.31
CA VAL A 12 -45.41 -11.34 10.06
C VAL A 12 -44.65 -10.02 9.96
N ILE A 13 -45.10 -8.97 10.64
CA ILE A 13 -44.43 -7.65 10.67
C ILE A 13 -43.28 -7.63 11.68
N PHE A 14 -43.29 -8.50 12.70
CA PHE A 14 -42.22 -8.55 13.70
C PHE A 14 -41.02 -9.39 13.26
N LEU A 15 -41.19 -10.29 12.28
CA LEU A 15 -40.13 -11.17 11.78
C LEU A 15 -39.27 -10.55 10.66
N PHE A 16 -39.56 -9.31 10.26
CA PHE A 16 -38.83 -8.63 9.17
C PHE A 16 -37.87 -7.54 9.67
N CYS A 17 -37.70 -7.40 10.99
CA CYS A 17 -36.97 -6.28 11.61
C CYS A 17 -35.66 -6.67 12.31
N THR A 18 -35.15 -7.91 12.14
CA THR A 18 -34.01 -8.40 12.94
C THR A 18 -32.76 -8.80 12.17
N VAL A 19 -32.71 -8.74 10.84
CA VAL A 19 -31.48 -9.13 10.13
C VAL A 19 -31.27 -8.23 8.91
N VAL A 20 -30.55 -7.11 9.08
CA VAL A 20 -29.36 -6.70 8.28
C VAL A 20 -28.75 -5.44 8.95
N VAL A 21 -28.11 -5.57 10.11
CA VAL A 21 -27.24 -4.51 10.66
C VAL A 21 -25.91 -5.11 11.08
N SER A 22 -25.13 -5.63 10.12
CA SER A 22 -23.80 -6.19 10.42
C SER A 22 -22.74 -6.00 9.31
N LEU A 23 -22.87 -4.96 8.47
CA LEU A 23 -21.85 -4.62 7.46
C LEU A 23 -21.05 -3.30 7.66
N PRO A 24 -21.36 -2.36 8.60
CA PRO A 24 -20.63 -1.10 8.66
C PRO A 24 -19.23 -1.20 9.32
N LEU A 25 -18.97 -2.20 10.17
CA LEU A 25 -17.72 -2.28 10.94
C LEU A 25 -16.47 -2.57 10.08
N ALA A 26 -16.59 -3.41 9.04
CA ALA A 26 -15.44 -3.79 8.22
C ALA A 26 -14.98 -2.67 7.27
N GLN A 27 -15.91 -1.88 6.75
CA GLN A 27 -15.63 -0.77 5.83
C GLN A 27 -14.99 0.43 6.56
N GLU A 28 -15.43 0.72 7.78
CA GLU A 28 -14.84 1.79 8.60
C GLU A 28 -13.38 1.51 8.98
N ASP A 29 -13.04 0.24 9.22
CA ASP A 29 -11.69 -0.20 9.56
C ASP A 29 -10.69 0.06 8.42
N LEU A 30 -11.01 -0.44 7.21
CA LEU A 30 -10.14 -0.28 6.05
C LEU A 30 -9.90 1.20 5.71
N THR A 31 -10.94 2.03 5.80
CA THR A 31 -10.83 3.47 5.54
C THR A 31 -9.86 4.13 6.52
N ARG A 32 -9.93 3.78 7.82
CA ARG A 32 -9.02 4.30 8.85
C ARG A 32 -7.60 3.80 8.63
N LEU A 33 -7.44 2.53 8.28
CA LEU A 33 -6.15 1.94 7.94
C LEU A 33 -5.49 2.67 6.77
N VAL A 34 -6.22 2.87 5.68
CA VAL A 34 -5.75 3.61 4.50
C VAL A 34 -5.33 5.03 4.87
N LYS A 35 -6.18 5.77 5.61
CA LYS A 35 -5.87 7.15 6.04
C LYS A 35 -4.58 7.22 6.86
N ARG A 36 -4.34 6.23 7.72
CA ARG A 36 -3.11 6.14 8.53
C ARG A 36 -1.88 5.83 7.69
N LEU A 37 -2.02 5.01 6.65
CA LEU A 37 -0.91 4.51 5.84
C LEU A 37 -0.55 5.41 4.65
N LYS A 38 -1.50 6.20 4.12
CA LYS A 38 -1.28 7.10 2.98
C LYS A 38 -0.06 8.02 3.16
N PRO A 39 0.13 8.70 4.32
CA PRO A 39 1.30 9.56 4.52
C PRO A 39 2.65 8.86 4.43
N SER A 40 2.69 7.52 4.55
CA SER A 40 3.91 6.74 4.45
C SER A 40 4.39 6.52 3.02
N VAL A 41 3.52 6.72 2.03
CA VAL A 41 3.80 6.45 0.61
C VAL A 41 3.90 7.76 -0.14
N VAL A 42 4.94 7.86 -0.96
CA VAL A 42 5.28 9.04 -1.73
C VAL A 42 5.36 8.71 -3.22
N ALA A 43 5.09 9.70 -4.07
CA ALA A 43 5.48 9.61 -5.47
C ALA A 43 6.98 9.85 -5.60
N ILE A 44 7.60 9.25 -6.61
CA ILE A 44 8.97 9.55 -7.03
C ILE A 44 8.92 10.08 -8.44
N LEU A 45 9.52 11.25 -8.65
CA LEU A 45 9.63 11.91 -9.94
C LEU A 45 11.11 11.92 -10.33
N THR A 46 11.40 11.51 -11.55
CA THR A 46 12.78 11.44 -12.06
C THR A 46 12.98 12.37 -13.24
N TYR A 47 14.20 12.88 -13.37
CA TYR A 47 14.53 13.92 -14.35
C TYR A 47 15.83 13.59 -15.09
N ASP A 48 15.90 14.02 -16.34
CA ASP A 48 17.13 13.99 -17.15
C ASP A 48 18.06 15.17 -16.82
N LYS A 49 19.15 15.28 -17.56
CA LYS A 49 20.14 16.36 -17.41
C LYS A 49 19.58 17.76 -17.72
N GLU A 50 18.47 17.82 -18.45
CA GLU A 50 17.78 19.04 -18.87
C GLU A 50 16.59 19.35 -17.96
N LEU A 51 16.44 18.62 -16.85
CA LEU A 51 15.34 18.71 -15.88
C LEU A 51 13.97 18.38 -16.48
N LYS A 52 13.91 17.64 -17.58
CA LYS A 52 12.65 17.11 -18.11
C LYS A 52 12.29 15.83 -17.37
N THR A 53 11.01 15.66 -17.10
CA THR A 53 10.48 14.44 -16.46
C THR A 53 10.79 13.22 -17.34
N LEU A 54 11.51 12.26 -16.78
CA LEU A 54 11.82 10.98 -17.41
C LEU A 54 10.80 9.90 -17.07
N GLY A 55 10.37 9.86 -15.82
CA GLY A 55 9.50 8.81 -15.32
C GLY A 55 8.98 9.09 -13.92
N GLN A 56 8.06 8.22 -13.50
CA GLN A 56 7.43 8.28 -12.19
C GLN A 56 7.34 6.88 -11.59
N GLY A 57 7.54 6.80 -10.29
CA GLY A 57 7.27 5.62 -9.48
C GLY A 57 6.67 5.98 -8.12
N SER A 58 6.70 5.01 -7.22
CA SER A 58 6.27 5.13 -5.84
C SER A 58 7.42 4.72 -4.91
N GLY A 59 7.36 5.17 -3.67
CA GLY A 59 8.26 4.72 -2.63
C GLY A 59 7.63 4.90 -1.26
N PHE A 60 8.30 4.41 -0.22
CA PHE A 60 7.79 4.54 1.14
C PHE A 60 8.88 4.68 2.19
N PHE A 61 8.56 5.42 3.25
CA PHE A 61 9.48 5.63 4.36
C PHE A 61 9.63 4.37 5.22
N ILE A 62 10.86 4.11 5.66
CA ILE A 62 11.21 3.06 6.63
C ILE A 62 11.87 3.63 7.89
N SER A 63 12.22 4.92 7.92
CA SER A 63 12.75 5.60 9.10
C SER A 63 12.22 7.02 9.23
N LYS A 64 12.19 7.56 10.47
CA LYS A 64 11.89 8.98 10.74
C LYS A 64 12.96 9.94 10.21
N LYS A 65 14.14 9.42 9.86
CA LYS A 65 15.28 10.17 9.31
C LYS A 65 15.17 10.39 7.80
N GLY A 66 14.13 9.87 7.16
CA GLY A 66 13.91 9.99 5.72
C GLY A 66 14.54 8.87 4.89
N ASP A 67 14.87 7.72 5.49
CA ASP A 67 15.19 6.51 4.74
C ASP A 67 13.94 6.04 4.00
N LEU A 68 14.09 5.83 2.70
CA LEU A 68 13.00 5.46 1.80
C LEU A 68 13.40 4.28 0.92
N ILE A 69 12.45 3.39 0.64
CA ILE A 69 12.61 2.26 -0.27
C ILE A 69 11.80 2.50 -1.54
N THR A 70 12.37 2.13 -2.68
CA THR A 70 11.68 2.02 -3.98
C THR A 70 12.34 0.92 -4.83
N ASN A 71 11.86 0.73 -6.07
CA ASN A 71 12.51 -0.15 -7.03
C ASN A 71 13.73 0.52 -7.67
N TYR A 72 14.74 -0.29 -8.02
CA TYR A 72 15.96 0.21 -8.68
C TYR A 72 15.63 0.85 -10.03
N HIS A 73 14.81 0.19 -10.86
CA HIS A 73 14.47 0.68 -12.20
C HIS A 73 13.72 2.03 -12.19
N VAL A 74 13.12 2.42 -11.06
CA VAL A 74 12.47 3.74 -10.92
C VAL A 74 13.49 4.87 -11.02
N LEU A 75 14.72 4.65 -10.54
CA LEU A 75 15.80 5.64 -10.55
C LEU A 75 16.82 5.41 -11.69
N GLU A 76 16.68 4.32 -12.43
CA GLU A 76 17.63 3.94 -13.47
C GLU A 76 17.65 4.98 -14.62
N GLY A 77 18.85 5.43 -15.00
CA GLY A 77 19.04 6.44 -16.04
C GLY A 77 18.68 7.88 -15.64
N ALA A 78 18.11 8.09 -14.45
CA ALA A 78 17.78 9.42 -13.96
C ALA A 78 19.06 10.20 -13.60
N SER A 79 19.07 11.49 -13.94
CA SER A 79 20.13 12.42 -13.51
C SER A 79 19.84 13.02 -12.15
N SER A 80 18.56 13.23 -11.82
CA SER A 80 18.10 13.61 -10.49
C SER A 80 16.71 13.04 -10.23
N ALA A 81 16.31 13.02 -8.95
CA ALA A 81 14.99 12.56 -8.54
C ALA A 81 14.51 13.28 -7.29
N GLU A 82 13.20 13.45 -7.17
CA GLU A 82 12.52 14.03 -6.03
C GLU A 82 11.37 13.14 -5.59
N ILE A 83 11.02 13.21 -4.30
CA ILE A 83 9.79 12.62 -3.79
C ILE A 83 8.71 13.68 -3.68
N LYS A 84 7.45 13.27 -3.88
CA LYS A 84 6.26 14.06 -3.55
C LYS A 84 5.50 13.39 -2.42
N THR A 85 5.46 14.03 -1.25
CA THR A 85 4.74 13.54 -0.07
C THR A 85 3.22 13.66 -0.23
N ALA A 86 2.47 13.00 0.67
CA ALA A 86 1.01 13.00 0.66
C ALA A 86 0.37 14.40 0.79
N ASP A 87 1.06 15.34 1.43
CA ASP A 87 0.67 16.75 1.55
C ASP A 87 1.14 17.61 0.36
N GLY A 88 1.71 16.98 -0.67
CA GLY A 88 2.09 17.60 -1.93
C GLY A 88 3.48 18.26 -1.94
N LYS A 89 4.24 18.20 -0.84
CA LYS A 89 5.58 18.79 -0.78
C LYS A 89 6.59 17.96 -1.57
N LEU A 90 7.55 18.66 -2.18
CA LEU A 90 8.64 18.07 -2.95
C LEU A 90 9.93 18.08 -2.13
N TYR A 91 10.65 16.96 -2.15
CA TYR A 91 11.95 16.83 -1.50
C TYR A 91 12.95 16.09 -2.40
N PRO A 92 14.15 16.62 -2.63
CA PRO A 92 15.14 15.94 -3.45
C PRO A 92 15.69 14.69 -2.76
N ILE A 93 15.87 13.62 -3.53
CA ILE A 93 16.61 12.44 -3.09
C ILE A 93 18.09 12.85 -2.98
N LYS A 94 18.64 12.77 -1.78
CA LYS A 94 20.01 13.26 -1.48
C LYS A 94 21.07 12.23 -1.83
N LYS A 95 20.78 10.96 -1.54
CA LYS A 95 21.77 9.90 -1.64
C LYS A 95 21.13 8.54 -1.80
N VAL A 96 21.75 7.67 -2.61
CA VAL A 96 21.52 6.23 -2.57
C VAL A 96 22.33 5.63 -1.43
N LEU A 97 21.64 5.03 -0.45
CA LEU A 97 22.24 4.42 0.73
C LEU A 97 22.61 2.96 0.52
N ALA A 98 21.84 2.24 -0.31
CA ALA A 98 22.10 0.86 -0.72
C ALA A 98 21.27 0.55 -1.98
N GLU A 99 21.78 -0.31 -2.85
CA GLU A 99 21.04 -0.80 -4.01
C GLU A 99 21.34 -2.27 -4.26
N ASP A 100 20.34 -2.98 -4.77
CA ASP A 100 20.44 -4.35 -5.28
C ASP A 100 19.73 -4.39 -6.63
N LYS A 101 20.52 -4.42 -7.70
CA LYS A 101 20.00 -4.38 -9.08
C LYS A 101 19.29 -5.66 -9.46
N GLU A 102 19.76 -6.81 -8.94
CA GLU A 102 19.17 -8.12 -9.25
C GLU A 102 17.79 -8.24 -8.59
N ALA A 103 17.67 -7.77 -7.35
CA ALA A 103 16.41 -7.73 -6.62
C ALA A 103 15.51 -6.54 -6.99
N ASP A 104 15.94 -5.66 -7.90
CA ASP A 104 15.27 -4.42 -8.30
C ASP A 104 14.90 -3.54 -7.10
N LEU A 105 15.87 -3.28 -6.23
CA LEU A 105 15.67 -2.63 -4.93
C LEU A 105 16.67 -1.50 -4.70
N VAL A 106 16.18 -0.38 -4.15
CA VAL A 106 17.04 0.72 -3.74
C VAL A 106 16.54 1.36 -2.45
N ARG A 107 17.48 1.65 -1.54
CA ARG A 107 17.28 2.47 -0.35
C ARG A 107 17.94 3.81 -0.56
N VAL A 108 17.16 4.87 -0.39
CA VAL A 108 17.62 6.26 -0.56
C VAL A 108 17.41 7.07 0.73
N LEU A 109 18.11 8.19 0.83
CA LEU A 109 17.94 9.18 1.87
C LEU A 109 17.29 10.44 1.30
N VAL A 110 16.27 10.93 2.00
CA VAL A 110 15.61 12.21 1.72
C VAL A 110 15.65 13.07 2.98
N GLU A 111 16.06 14.34 2.85
CA GLU A 111 15.99 15.29 3.97
C GLU A 111 14.56 15.83 4.10
N VAL A 112 13.81 15.22 5.02
CA VAL A 112 12.43 15.61 5.36
C VAL A 112 12.33 15.98 6.84
N SER A 113 11.31 16.74 7.24
CA SER A 113 11.01 16.93 8.66
C SER A 113 10.54 15.62 9.29
N GLU A 114 10.75 15.44 10.59
CA GLU A 114 10.30 14.24 11.31
C GLU A 114 8.78 14.03 11.22
N ASP A 115 8.02 15.11 11.06
CA ASP A 115 6.56 15.08 10.87
C ASP A 115 6.14 14.65 9.46
N ALA A 116 7.01 14.82 8.45
CA ALA A 116 6.72 14.42 7.07
C ALA A 116 7.09 12.95 6.80
N ALA A 117 8.05 12.39 7.54
CA ALA A 117 8.37 10.97 7.46
C ALA A 117 7.37 10.14 8.29
N HIS A 118 6.60 9.28 7.62
CA HIS A 118 5.72 8.31 8.28
C HIS A 118 6.20 6.88 8.01
N PRO A 119 7.08 6.32 8.84
CA PRO A 119 7.73 5.05 8.54
C PRO A 119 6.77 3.87 8.59
N LEU A 120 7.05 2.88 7.75
CA LEU A 120 6.42 1.58 7.78
C LEU A 120 7.39 0.55 8.35
N SER A 121 6.87 -0.32 9.21
CA SER A 121 7.63 -1.49 9.67
C SER A 121 7.73 -2.53 8.56
N VAL A 122 8.96 -2.97 8.29
CA VAL A 122 9.25 -4.02 7.31
C VAL A 122 9.38 -5.36 8.03
N SER A 123 8.59 -6.33 7.59
CA SER A 123 8.64 -7.74 7.96
C SER A 123 9.73 -8.50 7.23
N SER A 124 10.37 -9.41 7.96
CA SER A 124 11.17 -10.50 7.40
C SER A 124 10.36 -11.79 7.14
N SER A 125 9.11 -11.89 7.64
CA SER A 125 8.27 -13.08 7.48
C SER A 125 7.82 -13.27 6.03
N ILE A 126 7.72 -14.52 5.59
CA ILE A 126 7.09 -14.86 4.29
C ILE A 126 5.58 -14.93 4.56
N PRO A 127 4.72 -14.21 3.80
CA PRO A 127 3.28 -14.30 3.98
C PRO A 127 2.75 -15.64 3.45
N GLU A 128 1.64 -16.08 4.02
CA GLU A 128 0.91 -17.25 3.56
C GLU A 128 0.06 -16.93 2.32
N VAL A 129 -0.12 -17.93 1.46
CA VAL A 129 -1.05 -17.84 0.32
C VAL A 129 -2.47 -17.69 0.87
N GLY A 130 -3.21 -16.70 0.36
CA GLY A 130 -4.52 -16.32 0.85
C GLY A 130 -4.53 -15.15 1.85
N GLU A 131 -3.36 -14.69 2.33
CA GLU A 131 -3.29 -13.49 3.17
C GLU A 131 -3.83 -12.26 2.42
N GLN A 132 -4.68 -11.49 3.08
CA GLN A 132 -5.21 -10.23 2.55
C GLN A 132 -4.10 -9.17 2.50
N VAL A 133 -3.98 -8.50 1.35
CA VAL A 133 -2.99 -7.44 1.11
C VAL A 133 -3.63 -6.17 0.58
N LEU A 134 -3.00 -5.05 0.92
CA LEU A 134 -3.31 -3.71 0.45
C LEU A 134 -2.06 -3.13 -0.22
N VAL A 135 -2.25 -2.50 -1.38
CA VAL A 135 -1.21 -1.77 -2.09
C VAL A 135 -1.64 -0.32 -2.14
N ILE A 136 -0.74 0.57 -1.74
CA ILE A 136 -0.93 2.02 -1.83
C ILE A 136 0.18 2.52 -2.73
N GLY A 137 -0.18 3.10 -3.86
CA GLY A 137 0.76 3.59 -4.85
C GLY A 137 0.33 4.94 -5.43
N ASN A 138 1.17 5.51 -6.27
CA ASN A 138 0.92 6.80 -6.92
C ASN A 138 1.00 6.66 -8.45
N PRO A 139 -0.01 6.06 -9.10
CA PRO A 139 -0.02 5.91 -10.55
C PRO A 139 -0.28 7.25 -11.24
N LEU A 140 0.65 7.68 -12.10
CA LEU A 140 0.52 8.72 -13.14
C LEU A 140 -0.52 9.84 -12.84
N GLY A 141 -0.23 10.72 -11.89
CA GLY A 141 -1.06 11.90 -11.58
C GLY A 141 -2.38 11.62 -10.82
N LEU A 142 -2.74 10.36 -10.58
CA LEU A 142 -3.81 9.97 -9.65
C LEU A 142 -3.20 9.76 -8.27
N GLU A 143 -3.24 10.82 -7.45
CA GLU A 143 -2.61 10.82 -6.13
C GLU A 143 -3.15 9.68 -5.25
N GLN A 144 -2.25 8.79 -4.82
CA GLN A 144 -2.47 7.79 -3.78
C GLN A 144 -3.66 6.83 -4.04
N THR A 145 -3.56 6.11 -5.15
CA THR A 145 -4.45 5.00 -5.48
C THR A 145 -4.24 3.84 -4.51
N VAL A 146 -5.34 3.24 -4.10
CA VAL A 146 -5.38 2.11 -3.17
C VAL A 146 -6.02 0.94 -3.89
N SER A 147 -5.37 -0.21 -3.86
CA SER A 147 -5.91 -1.47 -4.35
C SER A 147 -5.72 -2.57 -3.32
N ASP A 148 -6.65 -3.51 -3.28
CA ASP A 148 -6.63 -4.65 -2.37
C ASP A 148 -6.64 -5.97 -3.13
N GLY A 149 -6.21 -7.02 -2.45
CA GLY A 149 -6.19 -8.37 -2.99
C GLY A 149 -5.72 -9.38 -1.96
N ILE A 150 -5.19 -10.50 -2.44
CA ILE A 150 -4.55 -11.53 -1.62
C ILE A 150 -3.16 -11.86 -2.13
N VAL A 151 -2.36 -12.50 -1.29
CA VAL A 151 -1.21 -13.27 -1.75
C VAL A 151 -1.71 -14.48 -2.54
N SER A 152 -1.49 -14.48 -3.86
CA SER A 152 -1.92 -15.56 -4.75
C SER A 152 -0.91 -16.71 -4.81
N ALA A 153 0.38 -16.42 -4.63
CA ALA A 153 1.43 -17.43 -4.57
C ALA A 153 2.71 -16.88 -3.93
N VAL A 154 3.54 -17.77 -3.40
CA VAL A 154 4.95 -17.49 -3.10
C VAL A 154 5.78 -18.42 -3.97
N ARG A 155 6.70 -17.87 -4.76
CA ARG A 155 7.53 -18.64 -5.69
C ARG A 155 9.00 -18.32 -5.47
N GLU A 156 9.85 -19.30 -5.73
CA GLU A 156 11.29 -19.13 -5.77
C GLU A 156 11.74 -19.11 -7.23
N ILE A 157 12.32 -17.99 -7.66
CA ILE A 157 12.86 -17.82 -9.01
C ILE A 157 14.39 -17.75 -8.90
N PRO A 158 15.16 -18.55 -9.64
CA PRO A 158 16.62 -18.62 -9.53
C PRO A 158 17.34 -17.27 -9.55
N THR A 159 16.87 -16.32 -10.36
CA THR A 159 17.47 -14.99 -10.51
C THR A 159 16.97 -13.94 -9.52
N PHE A 160 15.79 -14.14 -8.92
CA PHE A 160 15.10 -13.12 -8.12
C PHE A 160 14.83 -13.56 -6.67
N GLY A 161 15.26 -14.77 -6.31
CA GLY A 161 14.93 -15.38 -5.02
C GLY A 161 13.42 -15.55 -4.85
N LYS A 162 12.95 -15.32 -3.62
CA LYS A 162 11.53 -15.49 -3.29
C LYS A 162 10.71 -14.27 -3.72
N ILE A 163 9.77 -14.49 -4.62
CA ILE A 163 8.76 -13.53 -5.03
C ILE A 163 7.39 -13.88 -4.42
N ILE A 164 6.60 -12.85 -4.15
CA ILE A 164 5.21 -12.94 -3.68
C ILE A 164 4.33 -12.42 -4.81
N GLN A 165 3.39 -13.23 -5.25
CA GLN A 165 2.42 -12.82 -6.23
C GLN A 165 1.19 -12.32 -5.48
N VAL A 166 0.64 -11.19 -5.93
CA VAL A 166 -0.56 -10.61 -5.37
C VAL A 166 -1.63 -10.45 -6.44
N THR A 167 -2.89 -10.48 -6.04
CA THR A 167 -4.02 -10.20 -6.95
C THR A 167 -4.39 -8.72 -7.00
N ALA A 168 -3.78 -7.88 -6.15
CA ALA A 168 -4.08 -6.47 -6.09
C ALA A 168 -3.75 -5.80 -7.44
N PRO A 169 -4.72 -5.11 -8.08
CA PRO A 169 -4.48 -4.41 -9.33
C PRO A 169 -3.38 -3.35 -9.17
N ILE A 170 -2.43 -3.34 -10.10
CA ILE A 170 -1.26 -2.45 -10.11
C ILE A 170 -1.12 -1.87 -11.52
N SER A 171 -0.76 -0.59 -11.59
CA SER A 171 -0.73 0.21 -12.83
C SER A 171 0.63 0.91 -12.98
N PRO A 172 0.95 1.47 -14.16
CA PRO A 172 2.13 2.30 -14.32
C PRO A 172 2.22 3.40 -13.24
N GLY A 173 3.40 3.55 -12.63
CA GLY A 173 3.65 4.43 -11.48
C GLY A 173 3.48 3.76 -10.11
N SER A 174 2.95 2.54 -10.04
CA SER A 174 2.92 1.74 -8.81
C SER A 174 4.24 1.02 -8.49
N SER A 175 5.23 1.00 -9.38
CA SER A 175 6.58 0.47 -9.09
C SER A 175 7.16 1.10 -7.83
N GLY A 176 7.60 0.28 -6.88
CA GLY A 176 8.12 0.69 -5.58
C GLY A 176 7.05 0.90 -4.49
N SER A 177 5.77 0.67 -4.79
CA SER A 177 4.69 0.72 -3.78
C SER A 177 4.86 -0.39 -2.72
N PRO A 178 4.58 -0.11 -1.45
CA PRO A 178 4.57 -1.15 -0.43
C PRO A 178 3.39 -2.11 -0.61
N VAL A 179 3.65 -3.41 -0.47
CA VAL A 179 2.63 -4.43 -0.25
C VAL A 179 2.42 -4.60 1.25
N ILE A 180 1.19 -4.39 1.70
CA ILE A 180 0.85 -4.22 3.11
C ILE A 180 -0.08 -5.36 3.50
N ASN A 181 0.29 -6.15 4.50
CA ASN A 181 -0.63 -7.15 5.03
C ASN A 181 -1.80 -6.48 5.77
N MET A 182 -3.01 -7.01 5.59
CA MET A 182 -4.21 -6.52 6.26
C MET A 182 -4.55 -7.35 7.50
N ILE A 183 -3.55 -7.99 8.15
CA ILE A 183 -3.77 -8.97 9.22
C ILE A 183 -4.88 -8.49 10.18
N ARG A 184 -6.03 -9.18 10.14
CA ARG A 184 -7.10 -9.11 11.14
C ARG A 184 -6.62 -9.79 12.43
N ARG A 185 -5.60 -9.23 13.06
CA ARG A 185 -5.36 -9.43 14.49
C ARG A 185 -5.71 -8.11 15.11
N GLU A 186 -7.00 -7.97 15.40
CA GLU A 186 -7.53 -7.06 16.41
C GLU A 186 -6.57 -5.91 16.76
N TYR A 187 -6.57 -4.88 15.90
CA TYR A 187 -6.03 -3.54 16.21
C TYR A 187 -4.85 -3.47 17.19
N ARG A 188 -3.72 -4.15 16.91
CA ARG A 188 -2.48 -3.94 17.68
C ARG A 188 -1.26 -3.69 16.80
N GLU A 189 -0.91 -2.41 16.77
CA GLU A 189 0.41 -1.76 16.69
C GLU A 189 1.47 -2.12 15.64
N ASN A 190 1.42 -3.19 14.85
CA ASN A 190 2.49 -3.41 13.86
C ASN A 190 1.98 -3.98 12.54
N ALA A 191 1.69 -3.09 11.59
CA ALA A 191 1.59 -3.45 10.17
C ALA A 191 2.97 -3.95 9.72
N THR A 192 3.07 -5.22 9.34
CA THR A 192 4.34 -5.94 9.21
C THR A 192 4.49 -6.33 7.73
N LYS A 193 5.32 -5.62 6.97
CA LYS A 193 5.24 -5.59 5.50
C LYS A 193 6.38 -6.29 4.78
N ARG A 194 6.13 -6.97 3.67
CA ARG A 194 7.22 -7.53 2.86
C ARG A 194 7.36 -6.77 1.55
N PHE A 195 8.59 -6.41 1.22
CA PHE A 195 8.88 -5.93 -0.12
C PHE A 195 8.62 -7.07 -1.08
N THR A 196 7.76 -6.81 -2.05
CA THR A 196 7.65 -7.71 -3.16
C THR A 196 7.65 -6.94 -4.46
N ARG A 197 8.50 -7.38 -5.38
CA ARG A 197 8.39 -7.02 -6.78
C ARG A 197 7.00 -7.43 -7.25
N THR A 198 6.11 -6.46 -7.40
CA THR A 198 4.96 -6.68 -8.25
C THR A 198 5.48 -6.54 -9.67
N LEU A 199 5.51 -7.66 -10.38
CA LEU A 199 5.74 -7.66 -11.81
C LEU A 199 4.58 -6.90 -12.47
N LEU A 200 4.89 -5.76 -13.07
CA LEU A 200 4.34 -5.44 -14.39
C LEU A 200 5.37 -5.91 -15.41
#